data_AF-A0A971VJT6-F1
#
_entry.id   AF-A0A971VJT6-F1
#
_cell.length_a   1.000
_cell.length_b   1.000
_cell.length_c   1.000
_cell.angle_alpha   90.00
_cell.angle_beta   90.00
_cell.angle_gamma   90.00
#
_symmetry.space_group_name_H-M   'P 1'
#
loop_
_entity.id
_entity.type
_entity.pdbx_description
1 polymer ?
#
loop_
_entity_poly.entity_id
_entity_poly.type
_entity_poly.pdbx_seq_one_letter_code
_entity_poly.pdbx_strand_id
1 'polypeptide(L)' 'MEQEELNNFFKTKAKLLLNDGEIFGQEGRGFMRLNIATPRYLLEKAMKQLKKAVDEL' A
#
# COMPACT_ATOMS: atom_id res chain seq x y z
N MET A 1 8.98 2.78 9.92
CA MET A 1 9.32 2.72 8.50
C MET A 1 9.29 4.13 7.97
N GLU A 2 10.36 4.61 7.36
CA GLU A 2 10.36 5.86 6.61
C GLU A 2 9.51 5.75 5.34
N GLN A 3 9.11 6.87 4.72
CA GLN A 3 8.19 6.84 3.57
C GLN A 3 8.73 5.99 2.40
N GLU A 4 10.03 6.09 2.12
CA GLU A 4 10.68 5.27 1.10
C GLU A 4 10.61 3.77 1.42
N GLU A 5 10.82 3.39 2.68
CA GLU A 5 10.69 2.01 3.14
C GLU A 5 9.25 1.52 3.03
N LEU A 6 8.27 2.36 3.36
CA LEU A 6 6.86 2.07 3.21
C LEU A 6 6.50 1.82 1.74
N ASN A 7 6.90 2.71 0.84
CA ASN A 7 6.73 2.57 -0.60
C ASN A 7 7.35 1.26 -1.11
N ASN A 8 8.58 0.97 -0.70
CA ASN A 8 9.29 -0.26 -1.07
C ASN A 8 8.60 -1.51 -0.53
N PHE A 9 8.09 -1.49 0.70
CA PHE A 9 7.31 -2.59 1.27
C PHE A 9 6.06 -2.89 0.43
N PHE A 10 5.24 -1.86 0.15
CA PHE A 10 4.03 -2.05 -0.64
C PHE A 10 4.36 -2.58 -2.04
N LYS A 11 5.36 -2.00 -2.72
CA LYS A 11 5.75 -2.39 -4.08
C LYS A 11 6.34 -3.80 -4.14
N THR A 12 7.25 -4.15 -3.23
CA THR A 12 8.07 -5.35 -3.35
C THR A 12 7.54 -6.54 -2.56
N LYS A 13 7.04 -6.32 -1.35
CA LYS A 13 6.52 -7.37 -0.45
C LYS A 13 5.03 -7.58 -0.67
N ALA A 14 4.23 -6.52 -0.56
CA ALA A 14 2.78 -6.63 -0.76
C ALA A 14 2.37 -6.73 -2.25
N LYS A 15 3.28 -6.43 -3.20
CA LYS A 15 3.01 -6.39 -4.65
C LYS A 15 1.85 -5.45 -5.01
N LEU A 16 1.71 -4.36 -4.27
CA LEU A 16 0.71 -3.32 -4.47
C LEU A 16 1.39 -2.01 -4.86
N LEU A 17 1.00 -1.48 -6.02
CA LEU A 17 1.35 -0.12 -6.40
C LEU A 17 0.24 0.83 -5.92
N LEU A 18 0.50 1.52 -4.81
CA LEU A 18 -0.40 2.52 -4.25
C LEU A 18 0.21 3.92 -4.48
N ASN A 19 -0.60 4.97 -4.31
CA ASN A 19 -0.04 6.32 -4.34
C ASN A 19 0.62 6.62 -3.00
N ASP A 20 1.83 7.16 -3.07
CA ASP A 20 2.57 7.69 -1.93
C ASP A 20 1.73 8.78 -1.22
N GLY A 21 1.62 8.72 0.11
CA GLY A 21 0.90 9.70 0.90
C GLY A 21 1.57 11.08 0.91
N GLU A 22 2.90 11.17 0.77
CA GLU A 22 3.61 12.45 0.79
C GLU A 22 3.22 13.39 -0.38
N ILE A 23 2.62 12.85 -1.45
CA ILE A 23 2.08 13.69 -2.54
C ILE A 23 0.97 14.63 -2.07
N PHE A 24 0.40 14.39 -0.88
CA PHE A 24 -0.63 15.21 -0.25
C PHE A 24 -0.09 16.19 0.80
N GLY A 25 1.23 16.26 0.98
CA GLY A 25 1.87 17.09 2.01
C GLY A 25 2.53 16.28 3.11
N GLN A 26 3.14 16.96 4.08
CA GLN A 26 3.86 16.34 5.19
C GLN A 26 2.93 15.48 6.06
N GLU A 27 1.67 15.85 6.16
CA GLU A 27 0.61 15.16 6.89
C GLU A 27 0.28 13.79 6.28
N GLY A 28 0.61 13.59 5.00
CA GLY A 28 0.44 12.31 4.31
C GLY A 28 1.61 11.34 4.53
N ARG A 29 2.68 11.77 5.20
CA ARG A 29 3.82 10.89 5.50
C ARG A 29 3.38 9.75 6.42
N GLY A 30 3.80 8.52 6.10
CA GLY A 30 3.39 7.29 6.77
C GLY A 30 2.09 6.68 6.21
N PHE A 31 1.45 7.31 5.22
CA PHE A 31 0.22 6.84 4.60
C PHE A 31 0.42 6.43 3.14
N MET A 32 -0.53 5.64 2.64
CA MET A 32 -0.66 5.25 1.23
C MET A 32 -2.11 5.41 0.80
N ARG A 33 -2.36 5.90 -0.42
CA ARG A 33 -3.72 6.01 -0.98
C ARG A 33 -4.06 4.86 -1.91
N LEU A 34 -5.04 4.06 -1.50
CA LEU A 34 -5.64 2.97 -2.28
C LEU A 34 -6.81 3.47 -3.14
N ASN A 35 -6.85 3.08 -4.41
CA ASN A 35 -8.02 3.28 -5.26
C ASN A 35 -8.99 2.09 -5.10
N ILE A 36 -10.23 2.38 -4.71
CA ILE A 36 -11.29 1.37 -4.50
C ILE A 36 -12.25 1.23 -5.69
N ALA A 37 -12.16 2.11 -6.70
CA ALA A 37 -12.98 2.08 -7.91
C ALA A 37 -12.51 0.95 -8.85
N THR A 38 -12.73 -0.28 -8.43
CA THR A 38 -12.26 -1.51 -9.08
C THR A 38 -13.21 -2.66 -8.77
N PRO A 39 -13.24 -3.74 -9.58
CA PRO A 39 -14.05 -4.92 -9.24
C PRO A 39 -13.68 -5.47 -7.86
N ARG A 40 -14.68 -5.85 -7.08
CA ARG A 40 -14.52 -6.34 -5.70
C ARG A 40 -13.52 -7.50 -5.58
N TYR A 41 -13.49 -8.42 -6.54
CA TYR A 41 -12.54 -9.54 -6.51
C TYR A 41 -11.07 -9.06 -6.59
N LEU A 42 -10.81 -7.95 -7.29
CA LEU A 42 -9.45 -7.41 -7.40
C LEU A 42 -9.05 -6.72 -6.11
N LEU A 43 -9.97 -5.98 -5.48
CA LEU A 43 -9.75 -5.40 -4.15
C LEU A 43 -9.50 -6.48 -3.09
N GLU A 44 -10.31 -7.55 -3.07
CA GLU A 44 -10.10 -8.70 -2.18
C GLU A 44 -8.72 -9.34 -2.39
N LYS A 45 -8.29 -9.52 -3.65
CA LYS A 45 -6.94 -10.02 -3.98
C LYS A 45 -5.85 -9.08 -3.46
N ALA A 46 -6.03 -7.76 -3.57
CA ALA A 46 -5.08 -6.79 -3.04
C ALA A 46 -4.99 -6.85 -1.50
N MET A 47 -6.14 -6.93 -0.81
CA MET A 47 -6.18 -7.03 0.66
C MET A 47 -5.56 -8.33 1.18
N LYS A 48 -5.76 -9.46 0.49
CA LYS A 48 -5.10 -10.73 0.83
C LYS A 48 -3.58 -10.66 0.67
N GLN A 49 -3.08 -10.02 -0.39
CA GLN A 49 -1.64 -9.81 -0.58
C GLN A 49 -1.04 -8.92 0.51
N LEU A 50 -1.73 -7.82 0.84
CA LEU A 50 -1.32 -6.93 1.93
C LEU A 50 -1.28 -7.66 3.28
N LYS A 51 -2.35 -8.40 3.61
CA LYS A 51 -2.39 -9.20 4.84
C LYS A 51 -1.20 -10.16 4.93
N LYS A 52 -0.94 -10.93 3.86
CA LYS A 52 0.18 -11.87 3.83
C LYS A 52 1.53 -11.15 4.07
N ALA A 53 1.76 -10.02 3.39
CA ALA A 53 3.01 -9.28 3.54
C ALA A 53 3.21 -8.70 4.95
N VAL A 54 2.11 -8.33 5.64
CA VAL A 54 2.15 -7.86 7.04
C VAL A 54 2.35 -9.03 8.02
N ASP A 55 1.74 -10.19 7.76
CA ASP A 55 1.93 -11.38 8.59
C ASP A 55 3.38 -11.93 8.51
N GLU A 56 4.10 -11.62 7.43
CA GLU A 56 5.51 -12.00 7.18
C GLU A 56 6.52 -10.89 7.56
N LEU A 57 6.07 -9.80 8.18
CA LEU A 57 6.88 -8.64 8.57
C LEU A 57 7.65 -8.91 9.88
#